data_AF-A0A942D431-F1
#
_entry.id   AF-A0A942D431-F1
#
_cell.length_a   1.000
_cell.length_b   1.000
_cell.length_c   1.000
_cell.angle_alpha   90.00
_cell.angle_beta   90.00
_cell.angle_gamma   90.00
#
_symmetry.space_group_name_H-M   'P 1'
#
loop_
_entity.id
_entity.type
_entity.pdbx_description
1 polymer ?
#
loop_
_entity_poly.entity_id
_entity_poly.type
_entity_poly.pdbx_seq_one_letter_code
_entity_poly.pdbx_strand_id
1 'polypeptide(L)'
;MRAAVGLAAALGALLLASGALGAVPENEAIEAPRCHGRQATIVGSDGGDVLRGTPGRDVIWGGGGGDTIYGSLGNDLICGGPGADLIHGGRGNDEVDGGAGDGDRVIGDLGDDQVMGGAGDRDEVAGDLGIDVVNGGPGDFDLVHGDYGYDRMSGGAGEGDIASFATKVAGGRGSGVWASLAAHRARGDGHDKLFGFESLEGSAFRDTLIGSRGPNAILGGAGDDRISGSGGRDSIDGGQGSDRCRGARGRTTSCGPERPPRGSAYVQLDPAVGGGAGLQVVGGAGPDHLAVSFDEATETFGVAAKRTLAVGPGCSHPGGVARHVSCPAGGAGRWLMADLGPGDDSVRVVGSLLAVGTVRLAGGFGDDVLVGGPEDDLIEAGPGADRLYGRAGADGLVGGLPGPTYLYGGANGDLLAAGGGCAGGALVGGPGRDDASFAETQAHPGVLVVSFPRHAAWVPKERGCRPVHLSPTDEDMEGSFGSDLLIGNGRANAILGQPGRDSFVGNGGEDVIDARDGVRDRSIRCGRAASTGSADGRALTDPFDPKPSNCAITKHGTPVPGLNG
;
A
#
# COMPACT_ATOMS: atom_id res chain seq x y z
N MET A 1 36.05 -21.83 -61.84
CA MET A 1 35.93 -22.14 -63.28
C MET A 1 36.20 -23.63 -63.48
N ARG A 2 35.29 -24.31 -64.20
CA ARG A 2 35.30 -25.71 -64.65
C ARG A 2 35.05 -26.80 -63.59
N ALA A 3 33.81 -27.30 -63.58
CA ALA A 3 33.53 -28.71 -63.32
C ALA A 3 32.31 -29.15 -64.15
N ALA A 4 32.25 -30.45 -64.42
CA ALA A 4 31.63 -31.11 -65.56
C ALA A 4 30.12 -30.91 -65.80
N VAL A 5 29.78 -30.96 -67.08
CA VAL A 5 28.45 -30.87 -67.72
C VAL A 5 27.93 -32.28 -68.00
N GLY A 6 26.62 -32.50 -67.94
CA GLY A 6 26.01 -33.60 -68.69
C GLY A 6 24.59 -33.99 -68.27
N LEU A 7 23.61 -33.30 -68.83
CA LEU A 7 22.17 -33.61 -68.89
C LEU A 7 21.82 -35.11 -68.92
N ALA A 8 20.76 -35.49 -68.20
CA ALA A 8 19.50 -35.98 -68.82
C ALA A 8 18.47 -36.38 -67.74
N ALA A 9 17.25 -35.87 -67.92
CA ALA A 9 16.08 -36.14 -67.09
C ALA A 9 15.42 -37.48 -67.45
N ALA A 10 14.77 -38.13 -66.48
CA ALA A 10 13.33 -38.46 -66.53
C ALA A 10 12.94 -39.49 -65.46
N LEU A 11 11.80 -39.20 -64.81
CA LEU A 11 10.71 -40.07 -64.36
C LEU A 11 11.00 -41.37 -63.58
N GLY A 12 10.19 -41.56 -62.53
CA GLY A 12 9.64 -42.89 -62.22
C GLY A 12 9.66 -43.21 -60.73
N ALA A 13 8.49 -43.13 -60.11
CA ALA A 13 8.24 -43.44 -58.72
C ALA A 13 8.32 -44.95 -58.39
N LEU A 14 8.38 -45.19 -57.07
CA LEU A 14 7.76 -46.28 -56.32
C LEU A 14 8.64 -47.52 -56.04
N LEU A 15 9.09 -47.65 -54.78
CA LEU A 15 9.23 -48.93 -54.11
C LEU A 15 9.23 -48.79 -52.57
N LEU A 16 8.12 -49.27 -52.00
CA LEU A 16 7.95 -50.02 -50.75
C LEU A 16 8.37 -49.40 -49.41
N ALA A 17 7.33 -49.05 -48.63
CA ALA A 17 7.36 -49.03 -47.18
C ALA A 17 7.50 -50.45 -46.60
N SER A 18 8.34 -50.61 -45.57
CA SER A 18 8.10 -51.57 -44.48
C SER A 18 8.80 -51.11 -43.19
N GLY A 19 8.00 -50.63 -42.24
CA GLY A 19 8.09 -50.96 -40.82
C GLY A 19 9.27 -50.43 -40.00
N ALA A 20 9.05 -49.31 -39.32
CA ALA A 20 9.24 -49.26 -37.86
C ALA A 20 8.26 -48.23 -37.30
N LEU A 21 7.47 -48.64 -36.31
CA LEU A 21 6.65 -47.75 -35.50
C LEU A 21 7.57 -46.75 -34.81
N GLY A 22 7.69 -45.54 -35.38
CA GLY A 22 8.18 -44.38 -34.64
C GLY A 22 7.04 -43.92 -33.74
N ALA A 23 7.30 -43.93 -32.44
CA ALA A 23 6.46 -43.26 -31.46
C ALA A 23 6.08 -41.86 -31.96
N VAL A 24 4.78 -41.55 -31.90
CA VAL A 24 4.34 -40.15 -31.89
C VAL A 24 5.05 -39.55 -30.67
N PRO A 25 5.86 -38.48 -30.79
CA PRO A 25 6.37 -37.83 -29.59
C PRO A 25 5.14 -37.39 -28.80
N GLU A 26 5.04 -37.93 -27.58
CA GLU A 26 4.06 -37.49 -26.60
C GLU A 26 4.24 -35.98 -26.48
N ASN A 27 3.20 -35.27 -26.88
CA ASN A 27 2.83 -33.93 -26.44
C ASN A 27 3.80 -33.38 -25.39
N GLU A 28 4.81 -32.60 -25.81
CA GLU A 28 5.52 -31.72 -24.88
C GLU A 28 4.44 -30.77 -24.37
N ALA A 29 3.85 -31.13 -23.22
CA ALA A 29 3.05 -30.20 -22.45
C ALA A 29 3.97 -29.01 -22.23
N ILE A 30 3.66 -27.88 -22.85
CA ILE A 30 4.33 -26.61 -22.56
C ILE A 30 4.24 -26.48 -21.04
N GLU A 31 5.39 -26.64 -20.36
CA GLU A 31 5.41 -26.57 -18.92
C GLU A 31 4.90 -25.19 -18.55
N ALA A 32 3.81 -25.13 -17.79
CA ALA A 32 3.19 -23.86 -17.47
C ALA A 32 4.24 -22.96 -16.80
N PRO A 33 4.28 -21.67 -17.15
CA PRO A 33 5.28 -20.74 -16.63
C PRO A 33 5.27 -20.73 -15.11
N ARG A 34 6.44 -20.44 -14.54
CA ARG A 34 6.67 -20.52 -13.10
C ARG A 34 7.14 -19.19 -12.56
N CYS A 35 6.47 -18.71 -11.51
CA CYS A 35 6.91 -17.58 -10.69
C CYS A 35 7.64 -18.15 -9.46
N HIS A 36 8.91 -17.76 -9.24
CA HIS A 36 9.80 -18.31 -8.20
C HIS A 36 9.73 -19.85 -8.01
N GLY A 37 9.59 -20.57 -9.12
CA GLY A 37 9.53 -22.04 -9.13
C GLY A 37 8.15 -22.65 -8.86
N ARG A 38 7.10 -21.86 -8.59
CA ARG A 38 5.70 -22.32 -8.48
C ARG A 38 4.98 -22.17 -9.82
N GLN A 39 4.14 -23.15 -10.15
CA GLN A 39 3.36 -23.15 -11.38
C GLN A 39 2.26 -22.08 -11.34
N ALA A 40 2.21 -21.21 -12.36
CA ALA A 40 1.21 -20.17 -12.48
C ALA A 40 -0.20 -20.74 -12.76
N THR A 41 -1.20 -20.17 -12.09
CA THR A 41 -2.63 -20.44 -12.28
C THR A 41 -3.28 -19.45 -13.24
N ILE A 42 -2.73 -18.24 -13.34
CA ILE A 42 -3.13 -17.18 -14.26
C ILE A 42 -1.89 -16.79 -15.07
N VAL A 43 -2.03 -16.77 -16.40
CA VAL A 43 -0.91 -16.58 -17.33
C VAL A 43 -1.35 -15.63 -18.44
N GLY A 44 -0.64 -14.53 -18.64
CA GLY A 44 -0.82 -13.66 -19.79
C GLY A 44 -0.04 -14.14 -21.02
N SER A 45 0.16 -13.25 -21.96
CA SER A 45 0.71 -13.49 -23.30
C SER A 45 2.09 -12.85 -23.46
N ASP A 46 2.64 -12.82 -24.68
CA ASP A 46 3.90 -12.12 -24.96
C ASP A 46 3.68 -10.63 -25.29
N GLY A 47 2.47 -10.10 -25.10
CA GLY A 47 2.17 -8.67 -25.25
C GLY A 47 1.35 -8.16 -24.06
N GLY A 48 1.18 -6.83 -23.97
CA GLY A 48 0.57 -6.21 -22.80
C GLY A 48 -0.87 -6.66 -22.52
N ASP A 49 -1.08 -7.18 -21.31
CA ASP A 49 -2.32 -7.76 -20.82
C ASP A 49 -2.91 -6.99 -19.64
N VAL A 50 -4.20 -7.21 -19.36
CA VAL A 50 -4.84 -6.78 -18.11
C VAL A 50 -5.32 -8.03 -17.37
N LEU A 51 -4.61 -8.39 -16.30
CA LEU A 51 -4.84 -9.58 -15.49
C LEU A 51 -5.48 -9.19 -14.16
N ARG A 52 -6.45 -9.99 -13.72
CA ARG A 52 -7.08 -9.87 -12.40
C ARG A 52 -7.11 -11.23 -11.72
N GLY A 53 -6.57 -11.28 -10.52
CA GLY A 53 -6.63 -12.41 -9.62
C GLY A 53 -8.04 -12.65 -9.11
N THR A 54 -8.13 -13.61 -8.21
CA THR A 54 -9.35 -14.03 -7.54
C THR A 54 -9.32 -13.58 -6.08
N PRO A 55 -10.42 -13.72 -5.33
CA PRO A 55 -10.40 -13.42 -3.90
C PRO A 55 -9.58 -14.39 -3.00
N GLY A 56 -8.74 -15.23 -3.58
CA GLY A 56 -7.92 -16.16 -2.81
C GLY A 56 -6.59 -16.42 -3.49
N ARG A 57 -5.65 -16.98 -2.73
CA ARG A 57 -4.25 -17.18 -3.15
C ARG A 57 -4.07 -17.68 -4.58
N ASP A 58 -3.50 -16.82 -5.40
CA ASP A 58 -3.17 -17.01 -6.81
C ASP A 58 -1.65 -17.15 -7.05
N VAL A 59 -1.31 -17.65 -8.24
CA VAL A 59 0.04 -17.57 -8.80
C VAL A 59 -0.08 -16.98 -10.20
N ILE A 60 0.35 -15.74 -10.37
CA ILE A 60 0.16 -14.98 -11.62
C ILE A 60 1.51 -14.83 -12.34
N TRP A 61 1.50 -15.03 -13.65
CA TRP A 61 2.62 -14.75 -14.54
C TRP A 61 2.15 -13.84 -15.67
N GLY A 62 2.62 -12.59 -15.72
CA GLY A 62 2.25 -11.59 -16.72
C GLY A 62 2.57 -12.07 -18.11
N GLY A 63 3.83 -12.47 -18.34
CA GLY A 63 4.26 -12.93 -19.65
C GLY A 63 5.39 -12.07 -20.14
N GLY A 64 5.25 -11.51 -21.33
CA GLY A 64 6.11 -10.40 -21.75
C GLY A 64 5.26 -9.27 -22.32
N GLY A 65 5.84 -8.08 -22.49
CA GLY A 65 5.08 -6.87 -22.80
C GLY A 65 4.82 -6.08 -21.52
N GLY A 66 4.18 -4.90 -21.63
CA GLY A 66 3.83 -4.10 -20.46
C GLY A 66 2.43 -4.48 -19.98
N ASP A 67 2.38 -5.20 -18.87
CA ASP A 67 1.16 -5.77 -18.29
C ASP A 67 0.56 -4.88 -17.21
N THR A 68 -0.74 -5.05 -16.95
CA THR A 68 -1.42 -4.50 -15.77
C THR A 68 -2.02 -5.64 -14.97
N ILE A 69 -1.53 -5.87 -13.76
CA ILE A 69 -1.87 -7.03 -12.94
C ILE A 69 -2.44 -6.57 -11.60
N TYR A 70 -3.61 -7.10 -11.23
CA TYR A 70 -4.22 -6.89 -9.92
C TYR A 70 -4.39 -8.22 -9.20
N GLY A 71 -3.66 -8.48 -8.11
CA GLY A 71 -3.75 -9.71 -7.30
C GLY A 71 -5.12 -9.87 -6.63
N SER A 72 -5.71 -8.77 -6.18
CA SER A 72 -7.02 -8.68 -5.54
C SER A 72 -7.01 -9.06 -4.05
N LEU A 73 -7.51 -10.23 -3.63
CA LEU A 73 -7.49 -10.60 -2.20
C LEU A 73 -6.77 -11.94 -2.03
N GLY A 74 -6.11 -12.10 -0.89
CA GLY A 74 -5.40 -13.32 -0.51
C GLY A 74 -3.91 -13.23 -0.80
N ASN A 75 -3.14 -14.11 -0.16
CA ASN A 75 -1.68 -14.11 -0.22
C ASN A 75 -1.14 -14.65 -1.56
N ASP A 76 -0.90 -13.76 -2.50
CA ASP A 76 -0.59 -14.04 -3.89
C ASP A 76 0.91 -14.18 -4.15
N LEU A 77 1.22 -14.79 -5.29
CA LEU A 77 2.57 -14.81 -5.86
C LEU A 77 2.50 -14.31 -7.30
N ILE A 78 3.04 -13.14 -7.58
CA ILE A 78 2.86 -12.43 -8.84
C ILE A 78 4.23 -12.14 -9.45
N CYS A 79 4.41 -12.51 -10.71
CA CYS A 79 5.56 -12.13 -11.51
C CYS A 79 5.09 -11.41 -12.78
N GLY A 80 5.56 -10.19 -13.04
CA GLY A 80 5.28 -9.45 -14.28
C GLY A 80 5.91 -10.13 -15.48
N GLY A 81 7.24 -10.22 -15.47
CA GLY A 81 8.01 -10.85 -16.54
C GLY A 81 8.79 -9.79 -17.32
N PRO A 82 9.15 -10.01 -18.59
CA PRO A 82 9.84 -8.99 -19.35
C PRO A 82 8.90 -7.88 -19.81
N GLY A 83 9.07 -6.65 -19.34
CA GLY A 83 8.00 -5.67 -19.51
C GLY A 83 8.31 -4.30 -18.96
N ALA A 84 7.32 -3.43 -19.02
CA ALA A 84 7.22 -2.28 -18.12
C ALA A 84 5.82 -2.43 -17.54
N ASP A 85 5.75 -3.10 -16.40
CA ASP A 85 4.54 -3.67 -15.82
C ASP A 85 3.95 -2.75 -14.75
N LEU A 86 2.64 -2.78 -14.58
CA LEU A 86 1.92 -2.18 -13.45
C LEU A 86 1.30 -3.30 -12.64
N ILE A 87 1.78 -3.51 -11.41
CA ILE A 87 1.37 -4.62 -10.57
C ILE A 87 0.90 -4.10 -9.23
N HIS A 88 -0.29 -4.55 -8.84
CA HIS A 88 -0.90 -4.37 -7.52
C HIS A 88 -1.04 -5.74 -6.86
N GLY A 89 -0.44 -5.93 -5.69
CA GLY A 89 -0.63 -7.13 -4.86
C GLY A 89 -2.08 -7.26 -4.42
N GLY A 90 -2.69 -6.13 -4.08
CA GLY A 90 -3.99 -6.09 -3.44
C GLY A 90 -3.87 -6.42 -1.96
N ARG A 91 -4.91 -7.04 -1.39
CA ARG A 91 -4.92 -7.31 0.04
C ARG A 91 -4.45 -8.72 0.35
N GLY A 92 -3.38 -8.86 1.11
CA GLY A 92 -2.76 -10.15 1.38
C GLY A 92 -1.43 -9.99 2.09
N ASN A 93 -0.67 -11.07 2.16
CA ASN A 93 0.77 -10.93 2.37
C ASN A 93 1.37 -11.58 1.14
N ASP A 94 1.76 -10.74 0.20
CA ASP A 94 2.00 -11.07 -1.19
C ASP A 94 3.50 -11.14 -1.47
N GLU A 95 3.85 -11.90 -2.50
CA GLU A 95 5.20 -11.96 -3.06
C GLU A 95 5.12 -11.49 -4.51
N VAL A 96 5.63 -10.30 -4.78
CA VAL A 96 5.47 -9.60 -6.07
C VAL A 96 6.84 -9.26 -6.66
N ASP A 97 7.08 -9.66 -7.90
CA ASP A 97 8.30 -9.42 -8.68
C ASP A 97 7.93 -8.80 -10.03
N GLY A 98 8.33 -7.56 -10.30
CA GLY A 98 8.08 -6.90 -11.60
C GLY A 98 8.75 -7.63 -12.76
N GLY A 99 9.91 -8.24 -12.51
CA GLY A 99 10.58 -9.09 -13.49
C GLY A 99 11.73 -8.37 -14.17
N ALA A 100 11.68 -8.17 -15.48
CA ALA A 100 12.79 -7.60 -16.22
C ALA A 100 12.35 -6.52 -17.20
N GLY A 101 12.83 -5.31 -17.02
CA GLY A 101 12.63 -4.20 -17.93
C GLY A 101 12.58 -2.90 -17.16
N ASP A 102 12.67 -1.79 -17.89
CA ASP A 102 12.78 -0.48 -17.27
C ASP A 102 11.39 0.06 -16.92
N GLY A 103 11.22 0.55 -15.70
CA GLY A 103 10.03 1.29 -15.31
C GLY A 103 8.87 0.39 -14.91
N ASP A 104 9.17 -0.76 -14.33
CA ASP A 104 8.17 -1.57 -13.64
C ASP A 104 7.62 -0.78 -12.45
N ARG A 105 6.33 -0.90 -12.22
CA ARG A 105 5.64 -0.29 -11.10
C ARG A 105 4.95 -1.35 -10.29
N VAL A 106 5.46 -1.59 -9.08
CA VAL A 106 5.09 -2.73 -8.23
C VAL A 106 4.63 -2.22 -6.87
N ILE A 107 3.35 -2.38 -6.56
CA ILE A 107 2.71 -1.94 -5.33
C ILE A 107 2.24 -3.18 -4.55
N GLY A 108 2.58 -3.27 -3.26
CA GLY A 108 2.11 -4.31 -2.34
C GLY A 108 0.64 -4.15 -1.97
N ASP A 109 0.21 -2.91 -1.78
CA ASP A 109 -1.11 -2.47 -1.31
C ASP A 109 -1.33 -2.78 0.19
N LEU A 110 -2.16 -3.77 0.56
CA LEU A 110 -2.57 -3.99 1.95
C LEU A 110 -2.04 -5.30 2.54
N GLY A 111 -1.12 -5.21 3.50
CA GLY A 111 -0.64 -6.29 4.35
C GLY A 111 0.88 -6.41 4.33
N ASP A 112 1.45 -7.46 4.93
CA ASP A 112 2.92 -7.55 5.05
C ASP A 112 3.54 -8.20 3.80
N ASP A 113 4.04 -7.38 2.87
CA ASP A 113 4.40 -7.81 1.53
C ASP A 113 5.91 -7.97 1.30
N GLN A 114 6.24 -8.78 0.31
CA GLN A 114 7.58 -8.86 -0.29
C GLN A 114 7.48 -8.39 -1.73
N VAL A 115 7.96 -7.17 -1.99
CA VAL A 115 7.85 -6.52 -3.30
C VAL A 115 9.24 -6.24 -3.87
N MET A 116 9.42 -6.58 -5.15
CA MET A 116 10.65 -6.39 -5.90
C MET A 116 10.33 -5.76 -7.27
N GLY A 117 11.05 -4.68 -7.62
CA GLY A 117 10.94 -4.06 -8.95
C GLY A 117 11.43 -5.01 -10.04
N GLY A 118 12.63 -5.56 -9.85
CA GLY A 118 13.17 -6.56 -10.76
C GLY A 118 14.50 -6.09 -11.34
N ALA A 119 14.83 -6.54 -12.54
CA ALA A 119 16.02 -6.09 -13.25
C ALA A 119 15.67 -5.06 -14.33
N GLY A 120 16.13 -3.83 -14.18
CA GLY A 120 15.85 -2.75 -15.11
C GLY A 120 16.11 -1.41 -14.45
N ASP A 121 16.15 -0.33 -15.21
CA ASP A 121 16.36 1.01 -14.65
C ASP A 121 15.01 1.68 -14.34
N ARG A 122 14.94 2.41 -13.23
CA ARG A 122 13.83 3.33 -12.86
C ARG A 122 12.54 2.63 -12.49
N ASP A 123 12.65 1.52 -11.79
CA ASP A 123 11.47 0.84 -11.25
C ASP A 123 10.89 1.66 -10.08
N GLU A 124 9.57 1.58 -9.89
CA GLU A 124 8.85 2.16 -8.76
C GLU A 124 8.27 1.05 -7.91
N VAL A 125 8.71 0.95 -6.66
CA VAL A 125 8.32 -0.15 -5.78
C VAL A 125 7.79 0.42 -4.47
N ALA A 126 6.56 0.05 -4.10
CA ALA A 126 5.89 0.52 -2.89
C ALA A 126 5.36 -0.65 -2.04
N GLY A 127 5.58 -0.58 -0.73
CA GLY A 127 4.97 -1.51 0.25
C GLY A 127 3.54 -1.12 0.64
N ASP A 128 3.23 0.18 0.68
CA ASP A 128 1.96 0.74 1.16
C ASP A 128 1.65 0.47 2.65
N LEU A 129 0.62 -0.31 3.01
CA LEU A 129 0.25 -0.55 4.42
C LEU A 129 0.73 -1.92 4.88
N GLY A 130 1.69 -1.97 5.80
CA GLY A 130 2.11 -3.26 6.32
C GLY A 130 3.46 -3.25 7.01
N ILE A 131 4.04 -4.42 7.21
CA ILE A 131 5.47 -4.54 7.51
C ILE A 131 6.15 -5.18 6.31
N ASP A 132 6.74 -4.34 5.48
CA ASP A 132 7.11 -4.75 4.13
C ASP A 132 8.61 -4.97 3.97
N VAL A 133 8.93 -5.81 2.98
CA VAL A 133 10.25 -5.89 2.41
C VAL A 133 10.18 -5.37 0.98
N VAL A 134 10.69 -4.16 0.78
CA VAL A 134 10.60 -3.44 -0.49
C VAL A 134 12.00 -3.31 -1.10
N ASN A 135 12.17 -3.75 -2.35
CA ASN A 135 13.47 -3.75 -3.03
C ASN A 135 13.36 -3.27 -4.47
N GLY A 136 14.08 -2.21 -4.86
CA GLY A 136 14.14 -1.74 -6.26
C GLY A 136 14.64 -2.85 -7.19
N GLY A 137 15.81 -3.40 -6.88
CA GLY A 137 16.38 -4.54 -7.61
C GLY A 137 17.69 -4.17 -8.29
N PRO A 138 18.17 -4.95 -9.27
CA PRO A 138 19.31 -4.52 -10.08
C PRO A 138 18.90 -3.48 -11.13
N GLY A 139 19.47 -2.28 -11.08
CA GLY A 139 18.95 -1.15 -11.83
C GLY A 139 19.54 0.16 -11.37
N ASP A 140 19.57 1.17 -12.25
CA ASP A 140 19.89 2.54 -11.83
C ASP A 140 18.60 3.36 -11.63
N PHE A 141 18.57 4.16 -10.55
CA PHE A 141 17.54 5.16 -10.26
C PHE A 141 16.15 4.60 -9.88
N ASP A 142 16.13 3.48 -9.17
CA ASP A 142 14.87 2.92 -8.68
C ASP A 142 14.28 3.78 -7.56
N LEU A 143 12.97 3.97 -7.58
CA LEU A 143 12.22 4.71 -6.57
C LEU A 143 11.52 3.74 -5.63
N VAL A 144 11.86 3.79 -4.34
CA VAL A 144 11.38 2.83 -3.35
C VAL A 144 10.64 3.55 -2.23
N HIS A 145 9.43 3.09 -1.94
CA HIS A 145 8.53 3.59 -0.91
C HIS A 145 8.20 2.48 0.10
N GLY A 146 8.28 2.77 1.39
CA GLY A 146 7.80 1.88 2.45
C GLY A 146 6.44 2.29 3.00
N ASP A 147 6.07 3.56 2.84
CA ASP A 147 4.84 4.16 3.36
C ASP A 147 4.58 3.86 4.85
N TYR A 148 3.57 3.05 5.18
CA TYR A 148 3.16 2.80 6.56
C TYR A 148 3.71 1.50 7.10
N GLY A 149 4.46 1.63 8.19
CA GLY A 149 4.75 0.52 9.08
C GLY A 149 6.21 0.44 9.47
N TYR A 150 6.79 -0.76 9.42
CA TYR A 150 8.16 -1.03 9.90
C TYR A 150 9.01 -1.65 8.80
N ASP A 151 9.28 -0.86 7.77
CA ASP A 151 9.66 -1.47 6.51
C ASP A 151 11.16 -1.70 6.40
N ARG A 152 11.51 -2.72 5.62
CA ARG A 152 12.88 -2.98 5.21
C ARG A 152 13.00 -2.62 3.74
N MET A 153 13.53 -1.43 3.49
CA MET A 153 13.70 -0.90 2.14
C MET A 153 15.13 -1.09 1.63
N SER A 154 15.26 -1.44 0.36
CA SER A 154 16.52 -1.56 -0.36
C SER A 154 16.43 -0.91 -1.74
N GLY A 155 17.38 -0.04 -2.10
CA GLY A 155 17.47 0.46 -3.49
C GLY A 155 17.87 -0.68 -4.42
N GLY A 156 18.85 -1.47 -3.99
CA GLY A 156 19.27 -2.68 -4.67
C GLY A 156 20.68 -2.54 -5.19
N ALA A 157 20.92 -3.00 -6.42
CA ALA A 157 22.23 -2.96 -7.04
C ALA A 157 22.22 -2.03 -8.25
N GLY A 158 22.89 -0.89 -8.11
CA GLY A 158 23.08 0.08 -9.17
C GLY A 158 23.45 1.40 -8.54
N GLU A 159 23.19 2.50 -9.23
CA GLU A 159 23.46 3.84 -8.72
C GLU A 159 22.24 4.74 -8.83
N GLY A 160 22.05 5.57 -7.81
CA GLY A 160 21.11 6.68 -7.86
C GLY A 160 19.74 6.37 -7.28
N ASP A 161 19.57 5.19 -6.69
CA ASP A 161 18.33 4.71 -6.10
C ASP A 161 17.85 5.64 -4.99
N ILE A 162 16.53 5.83 -4.94
CA ILE A 162 15.85 6.86 -4.18
C ILE A 162 14.96 6.19 -3.15
N ALA A 163 15.24 6.44 -1.87
CA ALA A 163 14.25 6.20 -0.82
C ALA A 163 13.33 7.43 -0.76
N SER A 164 12.06 7.25 -1.09
CA SER A 164 11.07 8.33 -1.17
C SER A 164 10.05 8.28 -0.06
N PHE A 165 9.70 9.47 0.42
CA PHE A 165 8.67 9.72 1.43
C PHE A 165 7.67 10.78 0.93
N ALA A 166 7.55 10.94 -0.39
CA ALA A 166 6.74 11.99 -1.02
C ALA A 166 5.23 11.86 -0.72
N THR A 167 4.78 10.63 -0.46
CA THR A 167 3.39 10.23 -0.17
C THR A 167 3.02 10.34 1.32
N LYS A 168 3.98 10.67 2.20
CA LYS A 168 3.73 10.83 3.64
C LYS A 168 2.66 11.88 3.91
N VAL A 169 1.67 11.56 4.76
CA VAL A 169 0.68 12.53 5.26
C VAL A 169 0.96 12.96 6.71
N ALA A 170 0.49 14.13 7.14
CA ALA A 170 0.72 14.68 8.46
C ALA A 170 -0.24 14.15 9.53
N GLY A 171 0.15 13.08 10.21
CA GLY A 171 -0.44 12.69 11.50
C GLY A 171 -0.37 13.81 12.55
N GLY A 172 -1.43 14.61 12.69
CA GLY A 172 -1.75 15.52 13.80
C GLY A 172 -0.73 16.61 14.19
N ARG A 173 0.43 16.77 13.55
CA ARG A 173 1.40 17.84 13.90
C ARG A 173 2.09 18.51 12.72
N GLY A 174 1.77 18.14 11.47
CA GLY A 174 2.47 18.69 10.30
C GLY A 174 3.98 18.39 10.31
N SER A 175 4.41 17.35 11.04
CA SER A 175 5.82 16.94 11.06
C SER A 175 6.07 16.07 9.84
N GLY A 176 7.11 16.37 9.07
CA GLY A 176 7.58 15.51 7.99
C GLY A 176 8.44 14.37 8.51
N VAL A 177 9.31 13.86 7.66
CA VAL A 177 10.14 12.69 7.92
C VAL A 177 11.50 13.05 8.47
N TRP A 178 12.05 12.14 9.27
CA TRP A 178 13.47 12.10 9.56
C TRP A 178 14.06 10.91 8.82
N ALA A 179 14.91 11.14 7.83
CA ALA A 179 15.55 10.08 7.05
C ALA A 179 17.07 10.26 7.03
N SER A 180 17.80 9.17 7.25
CA SER A 180 19.25 9.19 7.23
C SER A 180 19.84 7.94 6.59
N LEU A 181 20.43 8.13 5.40
CA LEU A 181 21.19 7.09 4.71
C LEU A 181 22.40 6.65 5.55
N ALA A 182 23.06 7.60 6.21
CA ALA A 182 24.20 7.30 7.09
C ALA A 182 23.82 6.50 8.34
N ALA A 183 22.57 6.60 8.82
CA ALA A 183 22.07 5.85 9.97
C ALA A 183 21.26 4.60 9.58
N HIS A 184 21.01 4.39 8.27
CA HIS A 184 20.19 3.31 7.72
C HIS A 184 18.76 3.28 8.27
N ARG A 185 18.16 4.45 8.48
CA ARG A 185 16.86 4.57 9.14
C ARG A 185 16.03 5.75 8.64
N ALA A 186 14.72 5.55 8.60
CA ALA A 186 13.72 6.60 8.44
C ALA A 186 12.64 6.51 9.55
N ARG A 187 11.90 7.61 9.72
CA ARG A 187 10.75 7.75 10.63
C ARG A 187 9.85 8.86 10.13
N GLY A 188 8.55 8.77 10.41
CA GLY A 188 7.59 9.85 10.23
C GLY A 188 6.55 9.56 9.14
N ASP A 189 6.93 8.73 8.18
CA ASP A 189 6.08 7.78 7.47
C ASP A 189 6.64 6.43 7.91
N GLY A 190 5.92 5.67 8.74
CA GLY A 190 6.49 4.45 9.31
C GLY A 190 7.80 4.60 10.12
N HIS A 191 8.55 3.50 10.16
CA HIS A 191 9.72 3.21 11.00
C HIS A 191 10.72 2.30 10.25
N ASP A 192 11.34 2.87 9.23
CA ASP A 192 11.96 2.04 8.19
C ASP A 192 13.47 1.87 8.39
N LYS A 193 13.99 0.81 7.80
CA LYS A 193 15.43 0.57 7.65
C LYS A 193 15.81 0.70 6.19
N LEU A 194 16.84 1.52 5.94
CA LEU A 194 17.27 1.89 4.60
C LEU A 194 18.60 1.23 4.22
N PHE A 195 18.65 0.53 3.09
CA PHE A 195 19.85 -0.14 2.58
C PHE A 195 20.08 0.17 1.10
N GLY A 196 21.34 0.33 0.68
CA GLY A 196 21.67 0.48 -0.74
C GLY A 196 20.96 1.62 -1.45
N PHE A 197 20.89 2.79 -0.81
CA PHE A 197 20.31 4.01 -1.41
C PHE A 197 21.38 5.10 -1.50
N GLU A 198 21.38 5.81 -2.62
CA GLU A 198 22.24 6.97 -2.86
C GLU A 198 21.46 8.27 -2.74
N SER A 199 20.13 8.24 -2.85
CA SER A 199 19.27 9.42 -2.91
C SER A 199 18.16 9.39 -1.87
N LEU A 200 17.65 10.57 -1.52
CA LEU A 200 16.53 10.76 -0.61
C LEU A 200 15.54 11.75 -1.22
N GLU A 201 14.26 11.45 -1.09
CA GLU A 201 13.18 12.36 -1.40
C GLU A 201 12.28 12.54 -0.17
N GLY A 202 12.13 13.79 0.26
CA GLY A 202 11.30 14.18 1.40
C GLY A 202 9.81 14.19 1.09
N SER A 203 9.05 14.64 2.07
CA SER A 203 7.60 14.77 2.05
C SER A 203 7.15 16.19 1.68
N ALA A 204 5.85 16.44 1.76
CA ALA A 204 5.28 17.79 1.64
C ALA A 204 5.45 18.66 2.90
N PHE A 205 6.11 18.11 3.92
CA PHE A 205 6.16 18.67 5.25
C PHE A 205 7.60 18.88 5.68
N ARG A 206 7.75 19.54 6.82
CA ARG A 206 9.06 19.78 7.40
C ARG A 206 9.86 18.49 7.61
N ASP A 207 10.92 18.33 6.83
CA ASP A 207 11.76 17.15 6.86
C ASP A 207 13.13 17.40 7.50
N THR A 208 13.77 16.31 7.85
CA THR A 208 15.20 16.26 8.17
C THR A 208 15.85 15.12 7.41
N LEU A 209 16.57 15.49 6.34
CA LEU A 209 17.17 14.56 5.40
C LEU A 209 18.69 14.58 5.51
N ILE A 210 19.30 13.41 5.67
CA ILE A 210 20.73 13.26 5.91
C ILE A 210 21.32 12.25 4.93
N GLY A 211 22.10 12.75 3.98
CA GLY A 211 22.84 11.96 2.99
C GLY A 211 23.96 11.10 3.60
N SER A 212 24.59 10.32 2.74
CA SER A 212 25.65 9.38 3.09
C SER A 212 27.04 10.03 2.97
N ARG A 213 28.10 9.22 2.90
CA ARG A 213 29.46 9.74 2.59
C ARG A 213 29.73 9.81 1.08
N GLY A 214 28.95 9.08 0.29
CA GLY A 214 29.00 9.08 -1.17
C GLY A 214 28.26 10.29 -1.76
N PRO A 215 28.20 10.43 -3.09
CA PRO A 215 27.36 11.44 -3.73
C PRO A 215 25.88 11.15 -3.45
N ASN A 216 25.10 12.19 -3.15
CA ASN A 216 23.66 12.05 -2.96
C ASN A 216 22.86 13.02 -3.83
N ALA A 217 21.70 12.60 -4.32
CA ALA A 217 20.64 13.52 -4.74
C ALA A 217 19.61 13.60 -3.60
N ILE A 218 19.36 14.80 -3.09
CA ILE A 218 18.40 14.99 -1.99
C ILE A 218 17.39 16.06 -2.40
N LEU A 219 16.12 15.65 -2.47
CA LEU A 219 14.98 16.51 -2.72
C LEU A 219 14.23 16.72 -1.39
N GLY A 220 14.09 17.97 -0.96
CA GLY A 220 13.39 18.34 0.27
C GLY A 220 11.88 18.19 0.15
N GLY A 221 11.31 18.62 -0.98
CA GLY A 221 9.87 18.67 -1.16
C GLY A 221 9.31 20.04 -0.77
N ALA A 222 8.10 20.08 -0.22
CA ALA A 222 7.56 21.32 0.35
C ALA A 222 7.74 21.30 1.87
N GLY A 223 7.74 22.47 2.51
CA GLY A 223 7.93 22.57 3.96
C GLY A 223 9.28 23.18 4.35
N ASP A 224 9.49 23.41 5.65
CA ASP A 224 10.70 24.09 6.15
C ASP A 224 11.82 23.09 6.50
N ASP A 225 12.59 22.68 5.52
CA ASP A 225 13.42 21.48 5.62
C ASP A 225 14.80 21.71 6.22
N ARG A 226 15.36 20.62 6.76
CA ARG A 226 16.75 20.54 7.21
C ARG A 226 17.50 19.47 6.45
N ILE A 227 18.32 19.89 5.50
CA ILE A 227 19.01 18.95 4.61
C ILE A 227 20.52 18.98 4.85
N SER A 228 21.13 17.80 4.96
CA SER A 228 22.56 17.63 5.15
C SER A 228 23.11 16.59 4.19
N GLY A 229 23.76 17.02 3.10
CA GLY A 229 24.42 16.12 2.14
C GLY A 229 25.58 15.32 2.74
N SER A 230 26.16 15.82 3.84
CA SER A 230 27.25 15.17 4.59
C SER A 230 28.56 15.03 3.81
N GLY A 231 28.72 13.99 2.99
CA GLY A 231 29.95 13.66 2.26
C GLY A 231 29.88 14.03 0.78
N GLY A 232 30.54 13.28 -0.11
CA GLY A 232 30.16 13.28 -1.53
C GLY A 232 30.27 14.57 -2.33
N ARG A 233 29.72 14.49 -3.55
CA ARG A 233 29.39 15.63 -4.42
C ARG A 233 27.86 15.66 -4.55
N ASP A 234 27.22 16.29 -3.59
CA ASP A 234 25.75 16.20 -3.47
C ASP A 234 25.02 17.22 -4.35
N SER A 235 23.85 16.82 -4.84
CA SER A 235 22.83 17.71 -5.40
C SER A 235 21.70 17.82 -4.40
N ILE A 236 21.51 19.01 -3.83
CA ILE A 236 20.42 19.29 -2.89
C ILE A 236 19.45 20.27 -3.53
N ASP A 237 18.17 19.94 -3.50
CA ASP A 237 17.08 20.88 -3.72
C ASP A 237 16.23 20.97 -2.45
N GLY A 238 16.11 22.16 -1.87
CA GLY A 238 15.25 22.35 -0.69
C GLY A 238 13.76 22.46 -1.03
N GLY A 239 13.41 22.73 -2.29
CA GLY A 239 12.01 22.90 -2.70
C GLY A 239 11.30 24.10 -2.05
N GLN A 240 9.98 24.02 -1.90
CA GLN A 240 9.18 25.16 -1.46
C GLN A 240 9.22 25.29 0.06
N GLY A 241 9.88 26.32 0.59
CA GLY A 241 9.90 26.51 2.05
C GLY A 241 10.95 27.46 2.55
N SER A 242 11.22 27.42 3.86
CA SER A 242 12.35 28.09 4.48
C SER A 242 13.43 27.10 4.90
N ASP A 243 14.22 26.70 3.91
CA ASP A 243 15.08 25.52 4.02
C ASP A 243 16.47 25.82 4.54
N ARG A 244 17.05 24.82 5.19
CA ARG A 244 18.41 24.87 5.74
C ARG A 244 19.22 23.72 5.21
N CYS A 245 19.96 23.98 4.13
CA CYS A 245 20.85 23.00 3.53
C CYS A 245 22.31 23.21 3.96
N ARG A 246 23.02 22.10 4.15
CA ARG A 246 24.47 22.08 4.42
C ARG A 246 25.12 20.84 3.83
N GLY A 247 26.44 20.83 3.79
CA GLY A 247 27.22 19.64 3.43
C GLY A 247 27.37 19.39 1.93
N ALA A 248 26.51 19.97 1.08
CA ALA A 248 26.64 19.85 -0.37
C ALA A 248 27.96 20.42 -0.89
N ARG A 249 28.66 19.59 -1.68
CA ARG A 249 29.81 20.01 -2.50
C ARG A 249 29.49 20.12 -3.98
N GLY A 250 28.28 19.70 -4.40
CA GLY A 250 27.78 19.82 -5.77
C GLY A 250 26.80 20.99 -5.92
N ARG A 251 25.58 20.71 -6.41
CA ARG A 251 24.54 21.73 -6.67
C ARG A 251 23.67 21.92 -5.43
N THR A 252 23.25 23.15 -5.19
CA THR A 252 22.30 23.47 -4.12
C THR A 252 21.29 24.50 -4.63
N THR A 253 20.00 24.14 -4.65
CA THR A 253 18.87 24.97 -5.08
C THR A 253 17.83 25.07 -3.97
N SER A 254 17.06 26.17 -3.93
CA SER A 254 15.99 26.43 -2.96
C SER A 254 16.33 26.16 -1.49
N CYS A 255 17.51 26.60 -1.03
CA CYS A 255 18.04 26.31 0.30
C CYS A 255 18.04 27.52 1.24
N GLY A 256 16.93 28.25 1.27
CA GLY A 256 16.77 29.46 2.06
C GLY A 256 15.30 29.87 2.17
N PRO A 257 15.00 31.01 2.81
CA PRO A 257 13.63 31.44 3.01
C PRO A 257 12.95 31.82 1.69
N GLU A 258 11.96 31.03 1.30
CA GLU A 258 11.01 31.34 0.24
C GLU A 258 9.68 31.82 0.82
N ARG A 259 8.90 32.55 0.02
CA ARG A 259 7.59 33.02 0.47
C ARG A 259 6.59 31.89 0.39
N PRO A 260 5.78 31.66 1.45
CA PRO A 260 4.73 30.66 1.38
C PRO A 260 3.74 31.01 0.26
N PRO A 261 3.34 30.02 -0.55
CA PRO A 261 2.33 30.19 -1.57
C PRO A 261 1.02 30.71 -0.99
N ARG A 262 0.24 31.47 -1.78
CA ARG A 262 -1.06 32.01 -1.33
C ARG A 262 -2.20 31.20 -1.93
N GLY A 263 -2.88 30.44 -1.10
CA GLY A 263 -4.05 29.63 -1.47
C GLY A 263 -4.72 29.10 -0.21
N SER A 264 -5.85 28.42 -0.38
CA SER A 264 -6.40 27.57 0.67
C SER A 264 -5.58 26.28 0.74
N ALA A 265 -5.31 25.64 -0.40
CA ALA A 265 -4.35 24.54 -0.53
C ALA A 265 -3.22 24.86 -1.53
N TYR A 266 -2.10 24.16 -1.41
CA TYR A 266 -0.96 24.15 -2.33
C TYR A 266 -0.95 22.86 -3.15
N VAL A 267 -0.72 22.98 -4.46
CA VAL A 267 -0.75 21.85 -5.40
C VAL A 267 0.53 21.85 -6.21
N GLN A 268 1.24 20.72 -6.23
CA GLN A 268 2.44 20.54 -7.05
C GLN A 268 2.51 19.13 -7.66
N LEU A 269 3.27 19.00 -8.74
CA LEU A 269 3.66 17.70 -9.25
C LEU A 269 4.99 17.28 -8.68
N ASP A 270 5.11 15.98 -8.47
CA ASP A 270 6.38 15.30 -8.21
C ASP A 270 6.77 14.42 -9.41
N PRO A 271 7.68 14.88 -10.28
CA PRO A 271 8.01 14.19 -11.52
C PRO A 271 8.93 13.00 -11.28
N ALA A 272 8.64 11.88 -11.96
CA ALA A 272 9.50 10.71 -11.93
C ALA A 272 10.71 10.88 -12.86
N VAL A 273 11.82 10.26 -12.47
CA VAL A 273 12.89 9.95 -13.42
C VAL A 273 12.36 8.89 -14.37
N GLY A 274 12.14 9.22 -15.65
CA GLY A 274 11.65 8.25 -16.66
C GLY A 274 10.32 8.62 -17.32
N GLY A 275 9.54 9.54 -16.72
CA GLY A 275 8.25 10.00 -17.26
C GLY A 275 7.10 9.75 -16.28
N GLY A 276 6.00 10.51 -16.45
CA GLY A 276 4.93 10.51 -15.46
C GLY A 276 5.26 11.31 -14.19
N ALA A 277 4.28 11.40 -13.29
CA ALA A 277 4.41 12.17 -12.06
C ALA A 277 3.37 11.77 -11.00
N GLY A 278 3.72 11.94 -9.73
CA GLY A 278 2.76 11.99 -8.64
C GLY A 278 2.15 13.38 -8.49
N LEU A 279 0.95 13.47 -7.91
CA LEU A 279 0.32 14.72 -7.53
C LEU A 279 0.32 14.88 -6.01
N GLN A 280 0.82 16.01 -5.54
CA GLN A 280 0.81 16.36 -4.13
C GLN A 280 -0.10 17.56 -3.88
N VAL A 281 -1.00 17.42 -2.91
CA VAL A 281 -1.93 18.47 -2.48
C VAL A 281 -1.83 18.65 -0.97
N VAL A 282 -1.48 19.85 -0.53
CA VAL A 282 -1.37 20.19 0.91
C VAL A 282 -2.30 21.35 1.24
N GLY A 283 -3.30 21.08 2.05
CA GLY A 283 -4.26 22.04 2.57
C GLY A 283 -3.62 23.01 3.58
N GLY A 284 -4.28 24.16 3.71
CA GLY A 284 -3.81 25.26 4.53
C GLY A 284 -4.54 25.28 5.87
N ALA A 285 -4.64 26.48 6.45
CA ALA A 285 -5.48 26.66 7.62
C ALA A 285 -6.92 27.02 7.20
N GLY A 286 -7.89 26.34 7.81
CA GLY A 286 -9.32 26.49 7.58
C GLY A 286 -9.83 25.71 6.37
N PRO A 287 -11.14 25.76 6.11
CA PRO A 287 -11.80 24.78 5.24
C PRO A 287 -11.30 24.82 3.80
N ASP A 288 -10.95 23.63 3.32
CA ASP A 288 -10.55 23.22 1.99
C ASP A 288 -11.58 22.24 1.41
N HIS A 289 -12.08 22.55 0.21
CA HIS A 289 -13.10 21.73 -0.45
C HIS A 289 -12.64 21.43 -1.86
N LEU A 290 -12.05 20.25 -2.04
CA LEU A 290 -11.28 19.86 -3.21
C LEU A 290 -11.98 18.74 -4.00
N ALA A 291 -11.83 18.79 -5.31
CA ALA A 291 -12.13 17.70 -6.21
C ALA A 291 -10.88 17.44 -7.05
N VAL A 292 -10.40 16.20 -7.04
CA VAL A 292 -9.19 15.77 -7.74
C VAL A 292 -9.56 14.75 -8.82
N SER A 293 -8.89 14.83 -9.97
CA SER A 293 -9.10 13.93 -11.10
C SER A 293 -7.82 13.74 -11.90
N PHE A 294 -7.70 12.63 -12.61
CA PHE A 294 -6.69 12.40 -13.63
C PHE A 294 -7.37 12.12 -14.97
N ASP A 295 -6.91 12.79 -16.03
CA ASP A 295 -7.36 12.54 -17.41
C ASP A 295 -6.27 11.76 -18.13
N GLU A 296 -6.49 10.45 -18.31
CA GLU A 296 -5.54 9.53 -18.97
C GLU A 296 -5.25 9.92 -20.42
N ALA A 297 -6.21 10.51 -21.14
CA ALA A 297 -6.03 10.87 -22.55
C ALA A 297 -5.09 12.07 -22.71
N THR A 298 -4.98 12.89 -21.67
CA THR A 298 -4.12 14.09 -21.65
C THR A 298 -3.01 14.01 -20.60
N GLU A 299 -2.89 12.89 -19.88
CA GLU A 299 -1.90 12.64 -18.83
C GLU A 299 -1.83 13.81 -17.83
N THR A 300 -2.99 14.30 -17.41
CA THR A 300 -3.09 15.55 -16.67
C THR A 300 -3.91 15.39 -15.40
N PHE A 301 -3.32 15.75 -14.26
CA PHE A 301 -4.05 15.94 -13.03
C PHE A 301 -4.80 17.27 -13.03
N GLY A 302 -6.03 17.23 -12.53
CA GLY A 302 -6.89 18.39 -12.33
C GLY A 302 -7.30 18.50 -10.86
N VAL A 303 -7.16 19.70 -10.30
CA VAL A 303 -7.65 20.03 -8.95
C VAL A 303 -8.60 21.21 -9.04
N ALA A 304 -9.81 21.05 -8.54
CA ALA A 304 -10.80 22.11 -8.44
C ALA A 304 -11.17 22.37 -6.98
N ALA A 305 -11.29 23.64 -6.60
CA ALA A 305 -11.62 24.05 -5.24
C ALA A 305 -12.72 25.11 -5.16
N LYS A 306 -13.31 25.26 -3.97
CA LYS A 306 -14.21 26.40 -3.68
C LYS A 306 -13.46 27.71 -3.44
N ARG A 307 -12.20 27.64 -3.02
CA ARG A 307 -11.31 28.78 -2.73
C ARG A 307 -10.11 28.78 -3.68
N THR A 308 -9.33 29.86 -3.65
CA THR A 308 -8.13 30.00 -4.48
C THR A 308 -7.09 28.96 -4.10
N LEU A 309 -6.50 28.31 -5.09
CA LEU A 309 -5.40 27.36 -4.92
C LEU A 309 -4.07 28.05 -5.18
N ALA A 310 -3.03 27.61 -4.48
CA ALA A 310 -1.66 27.93 -4.80
C ALA A 310 -1.06 26.86 -5.70
N VAL A 311 -0.21 27.26 -6.64
CA VAL A 311 0.45 26.35 -7.59
C VAL A 311 1.94 26.28 -7.34
N GLY A 312 2.45 25.06 -7.31
CA GLY A 312 3.86 24.72 -7.26
C GLY A 312 4.41 24.32 -8.63
N PRO A 313 5.64 23.78 -8.65
CA PRO A 313 6.27 23.24 -9.86
C PRO A 313 5.35 22.25 -10.60
N GLY A 314 5.44 22.24 -11.93
CA GLY A 314 4.65 21.35 -12.80
C GLY A 314 3.17 21.73 -12.99
N CYS A 315 2.64 22.67 -12.20
CA CYS A 315 1.22 23.01 -12.20
C CYS A 315 0.94 24.45 -12.65
N SER A 316 -0.27 24.70 -13.17
CA SER A 316 -0.71 26.02 -13.62
C SER A 316 -2.22 26.24 -13.48
N HIS A 317 -2.67 27.50 -13.54
CA HIS A 317 -4.10 27.84 -13.55
C HIS A 317 -4.66 27.87 -14.98
N PRO A 318 -5.47 26.87 -15.41
CA PRO A 318 -6.06 26.87 -16.74
C PRO A 318 -7.00 28.07 -16.90
N GLY A 319 -6.81 28.83 -17.99
CA GLY A 319 -7.61 30.03 -18.29
C GLY A 319 -7.54 31.13 -17.23
N GLY A 320 -6.55 31.12 -16.33
CA GLY A 320 -6.41 32.09 -15.24
C GLY A 320 -7.44 31.95 -14.12
N VAL A 321 -8.17 30.83 -14.06
CA VAL A 321 -9.16 30.57 -13.01
C VAL A 321 -8.44 30.09 -11.75
N ALA A 322 -8.21 30.99 -10.79
CA ALA A 322 -7.36 30.75 -9.61
C ALA A 322 -7.83 29.62 -8.66
N ARG A 323 -9.03 29.07 -8.86
CA ARG A 323 -9.60 27.96 -8.08
C ARG A 323 -9.47 26.60 -8.77
N HIS A 324 -8.94 26.58 -9.99
CA HIS A 324 -8.66 25.36 -10.74
C HIS A 324 -7.15 25.29 -11.00
N VAL A 325 -6.59 24.10 -10.89
CA VAL A 325 -5.19 23.81 -11.19
C VAL A 325 -5.13 22.65 -12.16
N SER A 326 -4.25 22.74 -13.14
CA SER A 326 -3.94 21.71 -14.11
C SER A 326 -2.45 21.43 -14.07
N CYS A 327 -2.11 20.15 -13.98
CA CYS A 327 -0.79 19.63 -13.72
C CYS A 327 -0.50 18.50 -14.72
N PRO A 328 0.13 18.81 -15.87
CA PRO A 328 0.49 17.80 -16.86
C PRO A 328 1.62 16.90 -16.33
N ALA A 329 1.34 15.61 -16.14
CA ALA A 329 2.29 14.64 -15.59
C ALA A 329 3.38 14.26 -16.60
N GLY A 330 3.10 14.37 -17.90
CA GLY A 330 4.05 14.00 -18.96
C GLY A 330 4.30 12.49 -19.03
N GLY A 331 3.30 11.69 -18.67
CA GLY A 331 3.27 10.24 -18.66
C GLY A 331 2.14 9.73 -17.76
N ALA A 332 2.22 8.46 -17.34
CA ALA A 332 1.26 7.89 -16.40
C ALA A 332 1.21 8.70 -15.09
N GLY A 333 0.01 8.83 -14.53
CA GLY A 333 -0.13 9.34 -13.17
C GLY A 333 0.39 8.26 -12.22
N ARG A 334 1.30 8.63 -11.33
CA ARG A 334 1.94 7.65 -10.44
C ARG A 334 1.08 7.49 -9.21
N TRP A 335 1.17 8.41 -8.28
CA TRP A 335 0.35 8.41 -7.09
C TRP A 335 -0.36 9.75 -6.91
N LEU A 336 -1.41 9.76 -6.10
CA LEU A 336 -2.06 10.96 -5.59
C LEU A 336 -1.89 10.98 -4.08
N MET A 337 -1.30 12.04 -3.55
CA MET A 337 -1.31 12.32 -2.13
C MET A 337 -2.04 13.65 -1.87
N ALA A 338 -3.02 13.64 -0.98
CA ALA A 338 -3.68 14.84 -0.50
C ALA A 338 -3.80 14.85 1.02
N ASP A 339 -3.19 15.84 1.67
CA ASP A 339 -3.38 16.14 3.09
C ASP A 339 -4.12 17.48 3.20
N LEU A 340 -5.30 17.52 3.83
CA LEU A 340 -6.14 18.73 3.86
C LEU A 340 -5.80 19.67 5.03
N GLY A 341 -5.00 19.23 5.99
CA GLY A 341 -4.54 20.05 7.10
C GLY A 341 -5.63 20.36 8.14
N PRO A 342 -5.53 21.49 8.85
CA PRO A 342 -6.54 21.86 9.85
C PRO A 342 -7.72 22.63 9.25
N GLY A 343 -8.94 22.11 9.39
CA GLY A 343 -10.16 22.68 8.87
C GLY A 343 -11.30 21.66 8.92
N ASP A 344 -12.54 22.11 8.68
CA ASP A 344 -13.60 21.15 8.33
C ASP A 344 -13.53 20.98 6.81
N ASP A 345 -12.78 19.97 6.39
CA ASP A 345 -12.32 19.82 5.02
C ASP A 345 -13.11 18.77 4.25
N SER A 346 -12.98 18.80 2.92
CA SER A 346 -13.52 17.73 2.10
C SER A 346 -12.71 17.52 0.83
N VAL A 347 -12.41 16.28 0.51
CA VAL A 347 -11.84 15.88 -0.78
C VAL A 347 -12.70 14.82 -1.43
N ARG A 348 -12.75 14.87 -2.76
CA ARG A 348 -13.38 13.84 -3.57
C ARG A 348 -12.54 13.52 -4.78
N VAL A 349 -12.23 12.25 -4.96
CA VAL A 349 -11.69 11.72 -6.20
C VAL A 349 -12.83 11.60 -7.22
N VAL A 350 -12.61 12.15 -8.41
CA VAL A 350 -13.60 12.23 -9.48
C VAL A 350 -13.16 11.37 -10.65
N GLY A 351 -13.98 10.36 -10.96
CA GLY A 351 -13.72 9.45 -12.07
C GLY A 351 -13.10 8.16 -11.55
N SER A 352 -12.16 7.66 -12.34
CA SER A 352 -11.32 6.50 -12.03
C SER A 352 -9.89 7.00 -12.06
N LEU A 353 -9.13 6.74 -11.02
CA LEU A 353 -7.69 6.87 -11.03
C LEU A 353 -7.04 5.49 -11.08
N LEU A 354 -7.69 4.46 -11.64
CA LEU A 354 -7.10 3.12 -11.80
C LEU A 354 -5.73 3.10 -12.51
N ALA A 355 -5.41 4.10 -13.34
CA ALA A 355 -4.07 4.27 -13.94
C ALA A 355 -3.04 4.92 -12.99
N VAL A 356 -3.52 5.50 -11.88
CA VAL A 356 -2.75 6.05 -10.76
C VAL A 356 -2.70 4.98 -9.69
N GLY A 357 -1.61 4.23 -9.64
CA GLY A 357 -1.51 3.06 -8.76
C GLY A 357 -1.54 3.31 -7.25
N THR A 358 -1.55 4.53 -6.72
CA THR A 358 -1.77 4.72 -5.27
C THR A 358 -2.50 6.03 -5.01
N VAL A 359 -3.53 5.99 -4.18
CA VAL A 359 -4.26 7.19 -3.74
C VAL A 359 -4.26 7.24 -2.22
N ARG A 360 -3.60 8.27 -1.67
CA ARG A 360 -3.49 8.50 -0.24
C ARG A 360 -4.11 9.84 0.16
N LEU A 361 -5.11 9.81 1.02
CA LEU A 361 -5.90 10.98 1.42
C LEU A 361 -5.87 11.13 2.94
N ALA A 362 -5.64 12.35 3.45
CA ALA A 362 -5.68 12.67 4.86
C ALA A 362 -6.53 13.91 5.13
N GLY A 363 -7.45 13.82 6.08
CA GLY A 363 -8.32 14.93 6.51
C GLY A 363 -7.56 15.93 7.35
N GLY A 364 -6.92 15.46 8.42
CA GLY A 364 -6.18 16.31 9.33
C GLY A 364 -7.03 16.67 10.55
N PHE A 365 -7.04 17.94 10.97
CA PHE A 365 -7.79 18.34 12.17
C PHE A 365 -9.10 19.03 11.81
N GLY A 366 -10.21 18.45 12.25
CA GLY A 366 -11.54 19.04 12.12
C GLY A 366 -12.53 17.96 11.76
N ASP A 367 -13.75 18.33 11.36
CA ASP A 367 -14.76 17.35 10.97
C ASP A 367 -14.74 17.16 9.45
N ASP A 368 -14.00 16.15 8.98
CA ASP A 368 -13.66 15.99 7.57
C ASP A 368 -14.58 15.02 6.81
N VAL A 369 -14.65 15.21 5.49
CA VAL A 369 -15.35 14.31 4.56
C VAL A 369 -14.45 13.92 3.39
N LEU A 370 -13.96 12.69 3.41
CA LEU A 370 -13.01 12.17 2.42
C LEU A 370 -13.68 11.09 1.57
N VAL A 371 -13.60 11.23 0.25
CA VAL A 371 -14.24 10.31 -0.70
C VAL A 371 -13.23 9.86 -1.74
N GLY A 372 -12.90 8.57 -1.67
CA GLY A 372 -12.05 7.84 -2.60
C GLY A 372 -12.65 7.63 -3.99
N GLY A 373 -11.86 6.96 -4.83
CA GLY A 373 -12.16 6.56 -6.19
C GLY A 373 -12.73 5.15 -6.29
N PRO A 374 -12.60 4.51 -7.47
CA PRO A 374 -12.84 3.08 -7.67
C PRO A 374 -11.57 2.21 -7.65
N GLU A 375 -10.42 2.81 -7.37
CA GLU A 375 -9.14 2.18 -7.11
C GLU A 375 -8.98 1.87 -5.62
N ASP A 376 -7.96 1.09 -5.26
CA ASP A 376 -7.67 0.80 -3.86
C ASP A 376 -7.09 2.09 -3.21
N ASP A 377 -7.86 2.68 -2.29
CA ASP A 377 -7.54 3.95 -1.65
C ASP A 377 -7.05 3.74 -0.21
N LEU A 378 -6.06 4.53 0.20
CA LEU A 378 -5.70 4.72 1.60
C LEU A 378 -6.23 6.06 2.10
N ILE A 379 -7.19 6.03 3.02
CA ILE A 379 -7.86 7.24 3.52
C ILE A 379 -7.75 7.32 5.04
N GLU A 380 -7.28 8.47 5.51
CA GLU A 380 -7.03 8.72 6.92
C GLU A 380 -7.80 9.93 7.42
N ALA A 381 -8.54 9.75 8.50
CA ALA A 381 -9.35 10.81 9.07
C ALA A 381 -8.49 11.93 9.66
N GLY A 382 -7.62 11.56 10.61
CA GLY A 382 -7.05 12.53 11.55
C GLY A 382 -8.03 12.91 12.68
N PRO A 383 -7.69 13.89 13.53
CA PRO A 383 -8.51 14.21 14.68
C PRO A 383 -9.82 14.97 14.38
N GLY A 384 -10.96 14.29 14.47
CA GLY A 384 -12.29 14.91 14.61
C GLY A 384 -13.46 13.96 14.35
N ALA A 385 -14.62 14.50 13.97
CA ALA A 385 -15.83 13.72 13.68
C ALA A 385 -15.97 13.40 12.18
N ASP A 386 -15.07 12.55 11.69
CA ASP A 386 -14.81 12.38 10.27
C ASP A 386 -15.67 11.32 9.59
N ARG A 387 -15.83 11.47 8.26
CA ARG A 387 -16.52 10.51 7.40
C ARG A 387 -15.68 10.15 6.20
N LEU A 388 -15.32 8.88 6.11
CA LEU A 388 -14.47 8.33 5.07
C LEU A 388 -15.28 7.36 4.20
N TYR A 389 -15.14 7.49 2.88
CA TYR A 389 -15.84 6.66 1.90
C TYR A 389 -14.82 6.13 0.89
N GLY A 390 -14.51 4.83 0.94
CA GLY A 390 -13.59 4.19 -0.02
C GLY A 390 -14.23 4.05 -1.40
N ARG A 391 -15.41 3.41 -1.43
CA ARG A 391 -16.36 3.18 -2.53
C ARG A 391 -16.18 1.83 -3.22
N ALA A 392 -15.22 1.67 -4.11
CA ALA A 392 -15.00 0.39 -4.79
C ALA A 392 -13.50 0.21 -4.88
N GLY A 393 -13.02 -1.00 -4.60
CA GLY A 393 -11.60 -1.20 -4.33
C GLY A 393 -11.47 -1.92 -2.99
N ALA A 394 -10.30 -2.47 -2.71
CA ALA A 394 -9.95 -2.94 -1.38
C ALA A 394 -9.38 -1.77 -0.59
N ASP A 395 -10.24 -0.95 0.02
CA ASP A 395 -9.84 0.33 0.59
C ASP A 395 -9.32 0.20 2.02
N GLY A 396 -8.23 0.89 2.34
CA GLY A 396 -7.73 1.10 3.69
C GLY A 396 -8.31 2.37 4.31
N LEU A 397 -9.28 2.26 5.21
CA LEU A 397 -9.88 3.40 5.90
C LEU A 397 -9.45 3.44 7.36
N VAL A 398 -8.73 4.49 7.74
CA VAL A 398 -8.15 4.66 9.08
C VAL A 398 -8.79 5.84 9.80
N GLY A 399 -9.44 5.55 10.92
CA GLY A 399 -10.00 6.58 11.79
C GLY A 399 -8.98 7.23 12.72
N GLY A 400 -9.24 8.46 13.12
CA GLY A 400 -8.31 9.25 13.92
C GLY A 400 -8.80 9.59 15.33
N LEU A 401 -7.98 10.36 16.05
CA LEU A 401 -8.13 10.61 17.48
C LEU A 401 -7.82 12.08 17.86
N PRO A 402 -8.68 12.77 18.64
CA PRO A 402 -9.96 12.31 19.19
C PRO A 402 -11.17 12.63 18.30
N GLY A 403 -12.17 11.75 18.31
CA GLY A 403 -13.50 12.02 17.76
C GLY A 403 -14.14 10.75 17.20
N PRO A 404 -15.45 10.75 16.90
CA PRO A 404 -16.11 9.58 16.35
C PRO A 404 -15.82 9.48 14.85
N THR A 405 -15.26 8.37 14.40
CA THR A 405 -15.05 8.17 12.97
C THR A 405 -16.11 7.25 12.35
N TYR A 406 -16.56 7.61 11.15
CA TYR A 406 -17.49 6.82 10.35
C TYR A 406 -16.77 6.36 9.08
N LEU A 407 -16.51 5.06 8.99
CA LEU A 407 -15.80 4.42 7.88
C LEU A 407 -16.80 3.64 7.04
N TYR A 408 -16.83 3.94 5.75
CA TYR A 408 -17.69 3.30 4.76
C TYR A 408 -16.80 2.72 3.66
N GLY A 409 -16.50 1.42 3.76
CA GLY A 409 -15.61 0.71 2.85
C GLY A 409 -16.15 0.76 1.43
N GLY A 410 -17.24 0.04 1.16
CA GLY A 410 -17.84 0.00 -0.16
C GLY A 410 -17.91 -1.41 -0.67
N ALA A 411 -17.41 -1.65 -1.89
CA ALA A 411 -17.42 -2.96 -2.52
C ALA A 411 -16.00 -3.49 -2.70
N ASN A 412 -15.84 -4.82 -2.59
CA ASN A 412 -14.59 -5.58 -2.44
C ASN A 412 -14.14 -5.62 -0.98
N GLY A 413 -12.93 -6.09 -0.68
CA GLY A 413 -12.53 -6.39 0.70
C GLY A 413 -11.80 -5.22 1.36
N ASP A 414 -12.49 -4.48 2.21
CA ASP A 414 -11.98 -3.25 2.84
C ASP A 414 -11.31 -3.51 4.20
N LEU A 415 -10.29 -2.72 4.55
CA LEU A 415 -9.73 -2.64 5.89
C LEU A 415 -10.27 -1.38 6.60
N LEU A 416 -11.06 -1.59 7.65
CA LEU A 416 -11.68 -0.54 8.44
C LEU A 416 -11.03 -0.45 9.82
N ALA A 417 -9.97 0.34 9.92
CA ALA A 417 -9.27 0.58 11.17
C ALA A 417 -9.98 1.67 11.97
N ALA A 418 -10.61 1.31 13.08
CA ALA A 418 -11.35 2.25 13.92
C ALA A 418 -10.45 3.40 14.42
N GLY A 419 -11.00 4.61 14.47
CA GLY A 419 -10.43 5.68 15.29
C GLY A 419 -10.61 5.34 16.76
N GLY A 420 -9.54 5.43 17.55
CA GLY A 420 -9.55 4.92 18.93
C GLY A 420 -10.46 5.67 19.91
N GLY A 421 -10.36 5.27 21.18
CA GLY A 421 -10.91 6.03 22.29
C GLY A 421 -12.41 5.80 22.55
N CYS A 422 -13.11 6.86 22.94
CA CYS A 422 -14.43 6.76 23.58
C CYS A 422 -15.54 7.51 22.85
N ALA A 423 -15.24 8.03 21.67
CA ALA A 423 -16.16 8.86 20.92
C ALA A 423 -17.24 8.06 20.16
N GLY A 424 -17.00 6.76 19.94
CA GLY A 424 -17.88 5.87 19.16
C GLY A 424 -17.62 6.02 17.67
N GLY A 425 -18.60 5.66 16.84
CA GLY A 425 -18.43 5.69 15.38
C GLY A 425 -19.20 4.56 14.71
N ALA A 426 -18.91 4.33 13.44
CA ALA A 426 -19.40 3.16 12.72
C ALA A 426 -18.35 2.65 11.73
N LEU A 427 -18.17 1.34 11.70
CA LEU A 427 -17.48 0.63 10.62
C LEU A 427 -18.57 -0.04 9.78
N VAL A 428 -18.54 0.23 8.49
CA VAL A 428 -19.47 -0.34 7.50
C VAL A 428 -18.65 -0.76 6.30
N GLY A 429 -18.31 -2.06 6.20
CA GLY A 429 -17.61 -2.63 5.04
C GLY A 429 -18.45 -2.53 3.78
N GLY A 430 -19.24 -3.55 3.49
CA GLY A 430 -20.24 -3.51 2.43
C GLY A 430 -20.25 -4.85 1.70
N PRO A 431 -20.43 -4.90 0.37
CA PRO A 431 -20.25 -6.15 -0.35
C PRO A 431 -18.76 -6.51 -0.44
N GLY A 432 -18.30 -7.48 0.35
CA GLY A 432 -16.87 -7.68 0.47
C GLY A 432 -16.49 -8.84 1.35
N ARG A 433 -15.19 -8.93 1.61
CA ARG A 433 -14.67 -9.60 2.80
C ARG A 433 -13.92 -8.55 3.59
N ASP A 434 -14.62 -7.96 4.55
CA ASP A 434 -14.20 -6.71 5.19
C ASP A 434 -13.66 -6.94 6.60
N ASP A 435 -12.61 -6.19 6.95
CA ASP A 435 -11.91 -6.27 8.24
C ASP A 435 -12.27 -5.09 9.13
N ALA A 436 -12.85 -5.37 10.28
CA ALA A 436 -12.94 -4.41 11.37
C ALA A 436 -11.69 -4.51 12.24
N SER A 437 -10.74 -3.59 12.06
CA SER A 437 -9.51 -3.54 12.87
C SER A 437 -9.60 -2.53 14.00
N PHE A 438 -9.06 -2.93 15.15
CA PHE A 438 -8.89 -2.08 16.33
C PHE A 438 -7.41 -1.98 16.76
N ALA A 439 -6.48 -2.48 15.93
CA ALA A 439 -5.06 -2.53 16.23
C ALA A 439 -4.45 -1.13 16.34
N GLU A 440 -4.76 -0.23 15.40
CA GLU A 440 -4.20 1.14 15.31
C GLU A 440 -4.49 2.05 16.53
N THR A 441 -5.26 1.58 17.50
CA THR A 441 -5.82 2.43 18.55
C THR A 441 -5.13 2.25 19.90
N GLN A 442 -4.38 3.30 20.29
CA GLN A 442 -3.69 3.37 21.58
C GLN A 442 -4.62 3.10 22.78
N ALA A 443 -4.21 2.10 23.58
CA ALA A 443 -4.51 1.87 24.99
C ALA A 443 -5.86 2.39 25.51
N HIS A 444 -6.89 1.55 25.40
CA HIS A 444 -8.12 1.72 26.15
C HIS A 444 -7.88 1.34 27.63
N PRO A 445 -8.43 2.08 28.61
CA PRO A 445 -8.39 1.67 30.01
C PRO A 445 -9.35 0.49 30.25
N GLY A 446 -8.90 -0.74 30.00
CA GLY A 446 -9.67 -1.93 30.33
C GLY A 446 -9.61 -3.02 29.27
N VAL A 447 -10.74 -3.74 29.14
CA VAL A 447 -10.89 -4.82 28.15
C VAL A 447 -11.78 -4.30 27.03
N LEU A 448 -11.28 -4.28 25.80
CA LEU A 448 -12.10 -4.04 24.62
C LEU A 448 -12.94 -5.29 24.36
N VAL A 449 -14.24 -5.10 24.08
CA VAL A 449 -15.12 -6.18 23.65
C VAL A 449 -15.56 -5.88 22.24
N VAL A 450 -15.20 -6.76 21.30
CA VAL A 450 -15.63 -6.72 19.90
C VAL A 450 -16.58 -7.90 19.68
N SER A 451 -17.81 -7.61 19.24
CA SER A 451 -18.83 -8.65 19.10
C SER A 451 -19.67 -8.42 17.86
N PHE A 452 -19.37 -9.15 16.77
CA PHE A 452 -20.19 -9.15 15.57
C PHE A 452 -21.66 -9.55 15.81
N PRO A 453 -22.01 -10.54 16.67
CA PRO A 453 -23.40 -10.81 17.01
C PRO A 453 -24.16 -9.63 17.63
N ARG A 454 -23.44 -8.66 18.20
CA ARG A 454 -24.00 -7.47 18.85
C ARG A 454 -23.85 -6.22 17.99
N HIS A 455 -23.21 -6.32 16.83
CA HIS A 455 -22.97 -5.20 15.93
C HIS A 455 -22.26 -4.03 16.64
N ALA A 456 -21.31 -4.34 17.53
CA ALA A 456 -20.64 -3.31 18.31
C ALA A 456 -19.27 -3.73 18.86
N ALA A 457 -18.40 -2.73 19.01
CA ALA A 457 -17.20 -2.75 19.85
C ALA A 457 -17.30 -1.71 20.97
N TRP A 458 -16.93 -2.06 22.20
CA TRP A 458 -17.00 -1.15 23.36
C TRP A 458 -16.11 -1.56 24.53
N VAL A 459 -15.85 -0.61 25.44
CA VAL A 459 -15.13 -0.84 26.71
C VAL A 459 -16.12 -0.84 27.88
N PRO A 460 -16.48 -2.00 28.47
CA PRO A 460 -17.59 -2.09 29.44
C PRO A 460 -17.40 -1.29 30.72
N LYS A 461 -16.15 -1.04 31.12
CA LYS A 461 -15.81 -0.40 32.40
C LYS A 461 -15.65 1.10 32.30
N GLU A 462 -15.60 1.66 31.09
CA GLU A 462 -15.30 3.07 30.91
C GLU A 462 -16.60 3.88 30.77
N ARG A 463 -16.82 4.78 31.74
CA ARG A 463 -18.09 5.53 31.84
C ARG A 463 -18.09 6.70 30.87
N GLY A 464 -19.03 6.69 29.93
CA GLY A 464 -19.21 7.76 28.95
C GLY A 464 -18.65 7.44 27.56
N CYS A 465 -17.96 6.30 27.40
CA CYS A 465 -17.55 5.82 26.10
C CYS A 465 -18.74 5.32 25.31
N ARG A 466 -18.81 5.77 24.06
CA ARG A 466 -19.83 5.32 23.11
C ARG A 466 -19.31 4.08 22.39
N PRO A 467 -20.15 3.06 22.18
CA PRO A 467 -19.80 1.94 21.32
C PRO A 467 -19.51 2.40 19.89
N VAL A 468 -18.57 1.73 19.23
CA VAL A 468 -18.43 1.74 17.78
C VAL A 468 -19.42 0.74 17.22
N HIS A 469 -20.24 1.15 16.26
CA HIS A 469 -21.17 0.25 15.57
C HIS A 469 -20.41 -0.56 14.52
N LEU A 470 -20.68 -1.87 14.46
CA LEU A 470 -20.13 -2.78 13.46
C LEU A 470 -21.25 -3.23 12.54
N SER A 471 -21.05 -3.11 11.23
CA SER A 471 -22.01 -3.56 10.25
C SER A 471 -22.12 -5.09 10.25
N PRO A 472 -23.29 -5.67 9.90
CA PRO A 472 -23.39 -7.10 9.61
C PRO A 472 -22.59 -7.56 8.38
N THR A 473 -22.06 -6.61 7.61
CA THR A 473 -21.21 -6.82 6.44
C THR A 473 -19.73 -6.83 6.79
N ASP A 474 -19.36 -6.68 8.06
CA ASP A 474 -17.97 -6.89 8.47
C ASP A 474 -17.80 -8.39 8.78
N GLU A 475 -16.84 -9.05 8.14
CA GLU A 475 -16.68 -10.51 8.22
C GLU A 475 -15.53 -10.94 9.14
N ASP A 476 -14.52 -10.09 9.28
CA ASP A 476 -13.26 -10.43 9.93
C ASP A 476 -12.87 -9.33 10.92
N MET A 477 -12.16 -9.69 11.99
CA MET A 477 -11.83 -8.73 13.05
C MET A 477 -10.40 -8.87 13.54
N GLU A 478 -9.84 -7.74 13.93
CA GLU A 478 -8.56 -7.65 14.60
C GLU A 478 -8.70 -6.87 15.92
N GLY A 479 -8.12 -7.43 16.99
CA GLY A 479 -8.09 -6.80 18.31
C GLY A 479 -7.21 -5.54 18.40
N SER A 480 -7.20 -4.93 19.56
CA SER A 480 -6.28 -3.85 19.95
C SER A 480 -5.03 -4.41 20.64
N PHE A 481 -3.96 -3.61 20.80
CA PHE A 481 -2.79 -3.95 21.64
C PHE A 481 -3.08 -4.05 23.16
N GLY A 482 -4.34 -4.23 23.54
CA GLY A 482 -4.84 -4.37 24.91
C GLY A 482 -5.31 -5.80 25.19
N SER A 483 -5.97 -6.02 26.33
CA SER A 483 -6.62 -7.31 26.57
C SER A 483 -8.04 -7.29 26.01
N ASP A 484 -8.39 -8.24 25.16
CA ASP A 484 -9.63 -8.18 24.41
C ASP A 484 -10.57 -9.36 24.63
N LEU A 485 -11.83 -9.18 24.23
CA LEU A 485 -12.81 -10.24 24.05
C LEU A 485 -13.38 -10.13 22.63
N LEU A 486 -12.98 -11.04 21.77
CA LEU A 486 -13.33 -11.08 20.35
C LEU A 486 -14.37 -12.19 20.11
N ILE A 487 -15.52 -11.83 19.55
CA ILE A 487 -16.68 -12.72 19.41
C ILE A 487 -17.21 -12.74 17.96
N GLY A 488 -16.99 -13.87 17.28
CA GLY A 488 -17.48 -14.14 15.93
C GLY A 488 -19.00 -14.32 15.83
N ASN A 489 -19.51 -14.23 14.61
CA ASN A 489 -20.94 -14.20 14.31
C ASN A 489 -21.55 -15.58 14.01
N GLY A 490 -20.76 -16.65 14.09
CA GLY A 490 -21.21 -18.00 13.76
C GLY A 490 -21.12 -18.34 12.26
N ARG A 491 -20.51 -17.46 11.46
CA ARG A 491 -20.04 -17.72 10.08
C ARG A 491 -18.52 -17.95 10.13
N ALA A 492 -17.88 -18.19 8.98
CA ALA A 492 -16.43 -18.21 8.95
C ALA A 492 -15.90 -16.78 9.18
N ASN A 493 -15.13 -16.58 10.25
CA ASN A 493 -14.44 -15.33 10.57
C ASN A 493 -12.92 -15.58 10.64
N ALA A 494 -12.10 -14.64 10.19
CA ALA A 494 -10.74 -14.47 10.66
C ALA A 494 -10.76 -13.57 11.91
N ILE A 495 -10.11 -14.02 12.97
CA ILE A 495 -10.03 -13.30 14.25
C ILE A 495 -8.56 -13.23 14.64
N LEU A 496 -7.99 -12.04 14.55
CA LEU A 496 -6.59 -11.77 14.84
C LEU A 496 -6.45 -11.13 16.22
N GLY A 497 -5.61 -11.76 17.05
CA GLY A 497 -5.17 -11.23 18.34
C GLY A 497 -3.96 -10.33 18.20
N GLN A 498 -3.92 -9.31 19.05
CA GLN A 498 -2.82 -8.35 19.19
C GLN A 498 -2.28 -8.47 20.62
N PRO A 499 -1.05 -8.02 20.95
CA PRO A 499 -0.41 -8.27 22.24
C PRO A 499 -1.31 -7.94 23.40
N GLY A 500 -1.76 -8.99 24.07
CA GLY A 500 -2.92 -8.87 24.91
C GLY A 500 -3.01 -9.97 25.93
N ARG A 501 -4.15 -10.03 26.63
CA ARG A 501 -4.50 -11.24 27.39
C ARG A 501 -5.91 -11.53 26.98
N ASP A 502 -6.03 -12.13 25.82
CA ASP A 502 -7.25 -12.07 25.04
C ASP A 502 -8.12 -13.28 25.28
N SER A 503 -9.37 -13.14 24.88
CA SER A 503 -10.39 -14.17 24.95
C SER A 503 -11.08 -14.27 23.61
N PHE A 504 -10.83 -15.36 22.89
CA PHE A 504 -11.39 -15.60 21.56
C PHE A 504 -12.60 -16.51 21.65
N VAL A 505 -13.66 -16.12 20.96
CA VAL A 505 -14.88 -16.89 20.77
C VAL A 505 -15.29 -16.86 19.30
N GLY A 506 -14.94 -17.89 18.54
CA GLY A 506 -15.36 -18.00 17.13
C GLY A 506 -16.89 -18.12 16.96
N ASN A 507 -17.55 -18.81 17.91
CA ASN A 507 -19.01 -18.98 17.94
C ASN A 507 -19.57 -19.88 16.82
N GLY A 508 -18.70 -20.70 16.21
CA GLY A 508 -19.01 -21.70 15.19
C GLY A 508 -18.82 -21.17 13.77
N GLY A 509 -18.77 -22.07 12.79
CA GLY A 509 -18.27 -21.76 11.45
C GLY A 509 -16.82 -22.22 11.29
N GLU A 510 -16.26 -22.08 10.10
CA GLU A 510 -14.84 -22.41 9.86
C GLU A 510 -13.94 -21.23 10.24
N ASP A 511 -13.99 -20.83 11.51
CA ASP A 511 -13.22 -19.71 12.04
C ASP A 511 -11.70 -19.93 11.92
N VAL A 512 -10.95 -18.86 11.74
CA VAL A 512 -9.49 -18.82 11.82
C VAL A 512 -9.11 -17.87 12.94
N ILE A 513 -8.67 -18.42 14.07
CA ILE A 513 -8.17 -17.63 15.19
C ILE A 513 -6.64 -17.63 15.13
N ASP A 514 -6.04 -16.46 15.03
CA ASP A 514 -4.59 -16.28 15.16
C ASP A 514 -4.27 -15.58 16.49
N ALA A 515 -3.65 -16.32 17.40
CA ALA A 515 -3.27 -15.89 18.74
C ALA A 515 -1.73 -15.80 18.90
N ARG A 516 -0.97 -15.76 17.81
CA ARG A 516 0.50 -15.79 17.85
C ARG A 516 1.11 -14.40 18.12
N ASP A 517 0.63 -13.71 19.15
CA ASP A 517 0.95 -12.32 19.47
C ASP A 517 2.18 -12.16 20.40
N GLY A 518 2.73 -13.26 20.92
CA GLY A 518 3.84 -13.26 21.87
C GLY A 518 3.45 -13.00 23.32
N VAL A 519 2.15 -12.95 23.65
CA VAL A 519 1.63 -12.72 25.00
C VAL A 519 0.64 -13.81 25.39
N ARG A 520 0.72 -14.30 26.63
CA ARG A 520 -0.15 -15.37 27.10
C ARG A 520 -1.62 -14.95 27.19
N ASP A 521 -2.44 -15.58 26.35
CA ASP A 521 -3.89 -15.39 26.36
C ASP A 521 -4.66 -16.03 27.53
N ARG A 522 -5.93 -15.60 27.67
CA ARG A 522 -6.84 -16.15 28.69
C ARG A 522 -7.57 -17.39 28.21
N SER A 523 -8.11 -17.36 27.00
CA SER A 523 -8.88 -18.48 26.47
C SER A 523 -9.04 -18.42 24.96
N ILE A 524 -8.95 -19.58 24.31
CA ILE A 524 -9.19 -19.74 22.88
C ILE A 524 -10.29 -20.79 22.67
N ARG A 525 -11.37 -20.39 21.99
CA ARG A 525 -12.49 -21.28 21.67
C ARG A 525 -13.00 -21.00 20.25
N CYS A 526 -12.88 -21.98 19.37
CA CYS A 526 -13.34 -21.86 17.98
C CYS A 526 -14.87 -22.06 17.89
N GLY A 527 -15.38 -23.24 18.27
CA GLY A 527 -16.81 -23.55 18.15
C GLY A 527 -17.76 -22.89 19.17
N ARG A 528 -19.06 -23.20 19.03
CA ARG A 528 -20.10 -22.84 20.01
C ARG A 528 -19.85 -23.48 21.38
N ALA A 529 -20.52 -22.94 22.40
CA ALA A 529 -20.34 -23.37 23.79
C ALA A 529 -20.37 -24.90 23.99
N ALA A 530 -19.63 -25.36 25.00
CA ALA A 530 -19.24 -26.76 25.28
C ALA A 530 -20.38 -27.81 25.30
N SER A 531 -21.65 -27.41 25.24
CA SER A 531 -22.80 -28.32 25.20
C SER A 531 -23.00 -29.02 23.85
N THR A 532 -22.40 -28.54 22.74
CA THR A 532 -22.62 -29.13 21.41
C THR A 532 -21.48 -30.03 20.91
N GLY A 533 -20.28 -29.97 21.51
CA GLY A 533 -19.17 -30.89 21.21
C GLY A 533 -18.63 -30.88 19.77
N SER A 534 -19.15 -30.04 18.86
CA SER A 534 -18.62 -29.91 17.49
C SER A 534 -17.32 -29.12 17.52
N ALA A 535 -16.26 -29.72 17.00
CA ALA A 535 -14.99 -29.06 16.77
C ALA A 535 -15.06 -28.41 15.40
N ASP A 536 -15.14 -27.07 15.37
CA ASP A 536 -15.22 -26.27 14.16
C ASP A 536 -14.07 -25.24 14.20
N GLY A 537 -13.64 -24.74 13.04
CA GLY A 537 -12.57 -23.74 12.94
C GLY A 537 -11.16 -24.23 13.29
N ARG A 538 -10.19 -23.32 13.17
CA ARG A 538 -8.76 -23.55 13.40
C ARG A 538 -8.17 -22.47 14.30
N ALA A 539 -7.25 -22.87 15.17
CA ALA A 539 -6.47 -21.96 16.01
C ALA A 539 -4.98 -22.06 15.70
N LEU A 540 -4.35 -20.93 15.46
CA LEU A 540 -2.90 -20.76 15.44
C LEU A 540 -2.51 -20.15 16.78
N THR A 541 -1.61 -20.81 17.51
CA THR A 541 -1.20 -20.35 18.85
C THR A 541 0.31 -20.38 18.96
N ASP A 542 0.84 -19.68 19.96
CA ASP A 542 2.25 -19.73 20.30
C ASP A 542 2.49 -20.58 21.58
N PRO A 543 3.74 -20.70 22.09
CA PRO A 543 4.04 -21.51 23.27
C PRO A 543 3.48 -20.98 24.60
N PHE A 544 3.07 -19.72 24.66
CA PHE A 544 2.59 -19.06 25.88
C PHE A 544 1.09 -19.27 26.10
N ASP A 545 0.36 -19.57 25.03
CA ASP A 545 -1.09 -19.66 25.00
C ASP A 545 -1.72 -20.86 25.73
N PRO A 546 -2.98 -20.71 26.20
CA PRO A 546 -3.75 -21.84 26.69
C PRO A 546 -4.11 -22.78 25.53
N LYS A 547 -4.25 -24.08 25.83
CA LYS A 547 -4.74 -25.06 24.86
C LYS A 547 -6.12 -24.66 24.32
N PRO A 548 -6.31 -24.52 22.99
CA PRO A 548 -7.60 -24.21 22.41
C PRO A 548 -8.65 -25.29 22.70
N SER A 549 -9.91 -24.85 22.82
CA SER A 549 -11.06 -25.71 23.05
C SER A 549 -11.97 -25.76 21.83
N ASN A 550 -12.47 -26.96 21.50
CA ASN A 550 -13.43 -27.20 20.41
C ASN A 550 -12.99 -26.61 19.04
N CYS A 551 -11.70 -26.70 18.72
CA CYS A 551 -11.15 -26.36 17.42
C CYS A 551 -10.91 -27.64 16.62
N ALA A 552 -11.25 -27.64 15.34
CA ALA A 552 -10.99 -28.78 14.45
C ALA A 552 -9.49 -28.97 14.23
N ILE A 553 -8.76 -27.87 14.09
CA ILE A 553 -7.32 -27.86 13.86
C ILE A 553 -6.65 -26.90 14.85
N THR A 554 -5.51 -27.31 15.41
CA THR A 554 -4.63 -26.43 16.18
C THR A 554 -3.21 -26.56 15.65
N LYS A 555 -2.56 -25.44 15.35
CA LYS A 555 -1.15 -25.39 14.99
C LYS A 555 -0.41 -24.49 15.95
N HIS A 556 0.75 -24.97 16.41
CA HIS A 556 1.70 -24.15 17.16
C HIS A 556 2.67 -23.48 16.18
N GLY A 557 2.75 -22.16 16.22
CA GLY A 557 3.69 -21.36 15.45
C GLY A 557 4.72 -20.68 16.34
N THR A 558 5.69 -20.03 15.71
CA THR A 558 6.49 -19.00 16.39
C THR A 558 5.62 -17.77 16.61
N PRO A 559 5.83 -17.02 17.71
CA PRO A 559 5.29 -15.67 17.85
C PRO A 559 5.62 -14.87 16.59
N VAL A 560 4.66 -14.12 16.06
CA VAL A 560 4.88 -13.24 14.90
C VAL A 560 5.55 -11.96 15.42
N PRO A 561 6.83 -11.69 15.08
CA PRO A 561 7.51 -10.47 15.49
C PRO A 561 6.98 -9.30 14.66
N GLY A 562 6.48 -8.26 15.32
CA GLY A 562 5.80 -7.12 14.69
C GLY A 562 4.94 -6.34 15.69
N LEU A 563 4.62 -6.96 16.82
CA LEU A 563 3.76 -6.38 17.85
C LEU A 563 4.51 -5.94 19.12
N ASN A 564 5.85 -5.90 19.07
CA ASN A 564 6.69 -5.33 20.12
C ASN A 564 7.74 -4.39 19.52
N GLY A 565 7.43 -3.09 19.49
CA GLY A 565 8.34 -1.95 19.73
C GLY A 565 9.56 -1.72 18.83
#